data_AF-X1E4B4-F1
#
_entry.id   AF-X1E4B4-F1
#
_cell.length_a   1.000
_cell.length_b   1.000
_cell.length_c   1.000
_cell.angle_alpha   90.00
_cell.angle_beta   90.00
_cell.angle_gamma   90.00
#
_symmetry.space_group_name_H-M   'P 1'
#
loop_
_entity.id
_entity.type
_entity.pdbx_description
1 polymer ?
#
loop_
_entity_poly.entity_id
_entity_poly.type
_entity_poly.pdbx_seq_one_letter_code
_entity_poly.pdbx_strand_id
1 'polypeptide(L)'
;KEKEGYNKFGELTKKHKLSMKLVNVHVLFDKSKMIFFFTAEKRVDFREMVKELASHFKIRIELRQIGVRDEAKIVGGLGPCGRNLCCKSFLNDFESISIKMAKDQNLPLNPLKISGICGRLMCCLRYEYDTYQEFVDNAPERGRKVKSCHGCGVVCGYEPLKESLVVYLENKTRRSIPFAEVEVTNERVELDEFGEPSNMDYVKMQESAELTTTGKSPAVKDSTDKKDIKKPATRDKTDK
;
A
#
# COMPACT_ATOMS: atom_id res chain seq x y z
N LYS A 1 20.52 27.52 18.05
CA LYS A 1 21.55 27.08 17.08
C LYS A 1 20.97 26.64 15.74
N GLU A 2 19.92 25.81 15.68
CA GLU A 2 19.35 25.37 14.38
C GLU A 2 18.75 26.53 13.56
N LYS A 3 17.90 27.36 14.18
CA LYS A 3 17.35 28.57 13.54
C LYS A 3 18.42 29.54 13.05
N GLU A 4 19.48 29.70 13.83
CA GLU A 4 20.64 30.52 13.49
C GLU A 4 21.44 29.92 12.33
N GLY A 5 21.63 28.59 12.32
CA GLY A 5 22.20 27.84 11.20
C GLY A 5 21.41 28.04 9.93
N TYR A 6 20.08 27.97 10.00
CA TYR A 6 19.20 28.19 8.87
C TYR A 6 19.44 29.57 8.22
N ASN A 7 19.45 30.63 9.04
CA ASN A 7 19.70 31.99 8.57
C ASN A 7 21.10 32.12 7.97
N LYS A 8 22.12 31.59 8.68
CA LYS A 8 23.51 31.72 8.24
C LYS A 8 23.78 30.98 6.93
N PHE A 9 23.18 29.80 6.76
CA PHE A 9 23.25 29.06 5.51
C PHE A 9 22.64 29.86 4.36
N GLY A 10 21.48 30.49 4.57
CA GLY A 10 20.83 31.33 3.55
C GLY A 10 21.70 32.52 3.11
N GLU A 11 22.36 33.20 4.06
CA GLU A 11 23.32 34.27 3.76
C GLU A 11 24.49 33.78 2.92
N LEU A 12 25.13 32.68 3.33
CA LEU A 12 26.32 32.15 2.67
C LEU A 12 25.99 31.58 1.28
N THR A 13 24.83 30.94 1.13
CA THR A 13 24.35 30.45 -0.17
C THR A 13 24.23 31.59 -1.18
N LYS A 14 23.71 32.75 -0.75
CA LYS A 14 23.62 33.95 -1.60
C LYS A 14 24.99 34.57 -1.87
N LYS A 15 25.84 34.69 -0.84
CA LYS A 15 27.20 35.24 -0.94
C LYS A 15 28.06 34.47 -1.95
N HIS A 16 28.00 33.13 -1.89
CA HIS A 16 28.76 32.22 -2.73
C HIS A 16 28.05 31.85 -4.04
N LYS A 17 26.85 32.40 -4.30
CA LYS A 17 26.03 32.14 -5.49
C LYS A 17 25.80 30.65 -5.77
N LEU A 18 25.54 29.86 -4.71
CA LEU A 18 25.40 28.41 -4.82
C LEU A 18 23.95 28.03 -5.19
N SER A 19 23.78 27.18 -6.20
CA SER A 19 22.48 26.68 -6.64
C SER A 19 22.03 25.49 -5.79
N MET A 20 21.53 25.78 -4.59
CA MET A 20 20.95 24.77 -3.69
C MET A 20 19.87 25.35 -2.78
N LYS A 21 19.01 24.47 -2.27
CA LYS A 21 17.92 24.79 -1.34
C LYS A 21 18.14 24.07 -0.02
N LEU A 22 18.13 24.81 1.08
CA LEU A 22 18.14 24.22 2.42
C LEU A 22 16.79 23.57 2.72
N VAL A 23 16.82 22.33 3.21
CA VAL A 23 15.62 21.59 3.62
C VAL A 23 15.50 21.56 5.13
N ASN A 24 16.57 21.23 5.85
CA ASN A 24 16.57 21.15 7.30
C ASN A 24 17.97 21.31 7.88
N VAL A 25 18.05 21.72 9.15
CA VAL A 25 19.27 21.85 9.93
C VAL A 25 19.08 21.08 11.23
N HIS A 26 19.95 20.12 11.48
CA HIS A 26 19.90 19.30 12.69
C HIS A 26 21.22 19.39 13.46
N VAL A 27 21.15 19.71 14.74
CA VAL A 27 22.32 19.67 15.63
C VAL A 27 22.23 18.39 16.45
N LEU A 28 23.31 17.59 16.49
CA LEU A 28 23.36 16.43 17.38
C LEU A 28 23.22 16.88 18.84
N PHE A 29 22.61 16.02 19.66
CA PHE A 29 22.33 16.33 21.06
C PHE A 29 23.59 16.69 21.86
N ASP A 30 24.68 15.99 21.60
CA ASP A 30 26.02 16.23 22.17
C ASP A 30 26.74 17.46 21.59
N LYS A 31 26.12 18.15 20.62
CA LYS A 31 26.67 19.29 19.87
C LYS A 31 27.99 18.98 19.16
N SER A 32 28.32 17.70 18.95
CA SER A 32 29.55 17.29 18.25
C SER A 32 29.48 17.62 16.76
N LYS A 33 28.27 17.62 16.18
CA LYS A 33 28.04 17.83 14.75
C LYS A 33 26.76 18.61 14.48
N MET A 34 26.81 19.44 13.45
CA MET A 34 25.67 20.16 12.87
C MET A 34 25.53 19.76 11.40
N ILE A 35 24.38 19.19 11.05
CA ILE A 35 24.09 18.61 9.75
C ILE A 35 23.09 19.51 9.01
N PHE A 36 23.41 19.92 7.80
CA PHE A 36 22.52 20.68 6.92
C PHE A 36 22.09 19.78 5.77
N PHE A 37 20.79 19.52 5.69
CA PHE A 37 20.18 18.79 4.60
C PHE A 37 19.77 19.76 3.50
N PHE A 38 20.25 19.55 2.29
CA PHE A 38 19.94 20.42 1.15
C PHE A 38 19.62 19.63 -0.11
N THR A 39 18.87 20.24 -1.03
CA THR A 39 18.63 19.72 -2.38
C THR A 39 19.33 20.60 -3.41
N ALA A 40 19.83 19.97 -4.47
CA ALA A 40 20.46 20.64 -5.60
C ALA A 40 20.30 19.77 -6.85
N GLU A 41 20.07 20.40 -8.01
CA GLU A 41 19.95 19.70 -9.29
C GLU A 41 21.31 19.25 -9.84
N LYS A 42 22.34 20.06 -9.61
CA LYS A 42 23.70 19.84 -10.08
C LYS A 42 24.64 19.69 -8.89
N ARG A 43 25.84 19.17 -9.15
CA ARG A 43 26.91 19.12 -8.14
C ARG A 43 27.29 20.54 -7.73
N VAL A 44 27.31 20.80 -6.43
CA VAL A 44 27.63 22.10 -5.85
C VAL A 44 28.98 22.02 -5.14
N ASP A 45 29.88 22.96 -5.41
CA ASP A 45 31.11 23.12 -4.61
C ASP A 45 30.83 24.07 -3.45
N PHE A 46 30.82 23.53 -2.23
CA PHE A 46 30.50 24.24 -1.00
C PHE A 46 31.68 24.35 -0.03
N ARG A 47 32.92 24.09 -0.49
CA ARG A 47 34.11 24.06 0.39
C ARG A 47 34.32 25.35 1.17
N GLU A 48 34.14 26.51 0.54
CA GLU A 48 34.28 27.81 1.20
C GLU A 48 33.18 28.06 2.23
N MET A 49 31.93 27.73 1.89
CA MET A 49 30.79 27.84 2.79
C MET A 49 30.97 27.00 4.06
N VAL A 50 31.50 25.78 3.92
CA VAL A 50 31.77 24.90 5.07
C VAL A 50 32.78 25.54 6.03
N LYS A 51 33.84 26.17 5.50
CA LYS A 51 34.84 26.87 6.33
C LYS A 51 34.19 27.99 7.14
N GLU A 52 33.39 28.84 6.49
CA GLU A 52 32.70 29.95 7.17
C GLU A 52 31.70 29.47 8.23
N LEU A 53 30.91 28.43 7.92
CA LEU A 53 30.00 27.81 8.89
C LEU A 53 30.75 27.23 10.09
N ALA A 54 31.86 26.51 9.85
CA ALA A 54 32.66 25.91 10.90
C ALA A 54 33.29 26.96 11.81
N SER A 55 33.84 28.04 11.23
CA SER A 55 34.39 29.17 11.98
C SER A 55 33.33 29.88 12.83
N HIS A 56 32.10 30.02 12.30
CA HIS A 56 31.00 30.68 13.01
C HIS A 56 30.47 29.87 14.20
N PHE A 57 30.13 28.59 13.97
CA PHE A 57 29.46 27.77 14.98
C PHE A 57 30.41 27.04 15.93
N LYS A 58 31.70 26.92 15.57
CA LYS A 58 32.72 26.15 16.30
C LYS A 58 32.26 24.70 16.58
N ILE A 59 31.53 24.11 15.64
CA ILE A 59 30.99 22.75 15.65
C ILE A 59 31.38 22.10 14.32
N ARG A 60 31.57 20.77 14.29
CA ARG A 60 31.80 20.04 13.04
C ARG A 60 30.58 20.18 12.12
N ILE A 61 30.78 20.76 10.95
CA ILE A 61 29.72 20.96 9.95
C ILE A 61 29.72 19.80 8.96
N GLU A 62 28.54 19.24 8.70
CA GLU A 62 28.30 18.27 7.63
C GLU A 62 27.20 18.81 6.71
N LEU A 63 27.48 18.95 5.42
CA LEU A 63 26.46 19.27 4.42
C LEU A 63 26.08 17.97 3.72
N ARG A 64 24.79 17.63 3.72
CA ARG A 64 24.25 16.42 3.11
C ARG A 64 23.27 16.77 2.01
N GLN A 65 23.62 16.41 0.78
CA GLN A 65 22.69 16.47 -0.34
C GLN A 65 21.69 15.32 -0.21
N ILE A 66 20.41 15.62 -0.35
CA ILE A 66 19.32 14.63 -0.31
C ILE A 66 18.49 14.67 -1.59
N GLY A 67 17.76 13.59 -1.87
CA GLY A 67 16.86 13.53 -3.03
C GLY A 67 15.51 14.18 -2.77
N VAL A 68 14.71 14.39 -3.82
CA VAL A 68 13.35 14.94 -3.74
C VAL A 68 12.41 14.13 -2.83
N ARG A 69 12.60 12.82 -2.76
CA ARG A 69 11.81 11.94 -1.87
C ARG A 69 12.19 12.16 -0.40
N ASP A 70 13.47 12.29 -0.11
CA ASP A 70 13.96 12.55 1.23
C ASP A 70 13.58 13.95 1.70
N GLU A 71 13.56 14.93 0.78
CA GLU A 71 12.99 16.25 1.06
C GLU A 71 11.52 16.11 1.50
N ALA A 72 10.70 15.42 0.71
CA ALA A 72 9.30 15.16 1.07
C ALA A 72 9.17 14.38 2.39
N LYS A 73 10.07 13.43 2.67
CA LYS A 73 10.12 12.69 3.94
C LYS A 73 10.49 13.59 5.12
N ILE A 74 11.39 14.55 4.96
CA ILE A 74 11.76 15.45 6.06
C ILE A 74 10.64 16.43 6.33
N VAL A 75 10.17 17.12 5.28
CA VAL A 75 9.09 18.12 5.33
C VAL A 75 7.78 17.48 5.79
N GLY A 76 7.49 16.26 5.36
CA GLY A 76 6.22 15.60 5.58
C GLY A 76 5.11 16.16 4.69
N GLY A 77 3.87 15.77 4.99
CA GLY A 77 2.69 16.19 4.24
C GLY A 77 1.66 15.08 4.10
N LEU A 78 0.63 15.35 3.29
CA LEU A 78 -0.42 14.40 2.96
C LEU A 78 -0.26 13.91 1.52
N GLY A 79 -0.43 12.62 1.32
CA GLY A 79 -0.52 12.01 0.00
C GLY A 79 -1.87 12.31 -0.68
N PRO A 80 -2.01 11.96 -1.96
CA PRO A 80 -3.28 12.12 -2.68
C PRO A 80 -4.43 11.30 -2.07
N CYS A 81 -4.10 10.28 -1.26
CA CYS A 81 -5.06 9.50 -0.48
C CYS A 81 -5.52 10.18 0.83
N GLY A 82 -5.04 11.39 1.13
CA GLY A 82 -5.37 12.13 2.36
C GLY A 82 -4.65 11.66 3.62
N ARG A 83 -3.79 10.65 3.54
CA ARG A 83 -2.98 10.14 4.67
C ARG A 83 -1.57 10.76 4.68
N ASN A 84 -0.88 10.67 5.81
CA ASN A 84 0.54 11.01 5.90
C ASN A 84 1.37 10.25 4.85
N LEU A 85 2.46 10.86 4.38
CA LEU A 85 3.33 10.23 3.38
C LEU A 85 3.85 8.88 3.86
N CYS A 86 3.68 7.84 3.05
CA CYS A 86 4.17 6.49 3.36
C CYS A 86 5.67 6.50 3.70
N CYS A 87 6.46 7.31 2.97
CA CYS A 87 7.90 7.46 3.18
C CYS A 87 8.28 8.12 4.52
N LYS A 88 7.36 8.89 5.13
CA LYS A 88 7.50 9.46 6.46
C LYS A 88 7.06 8.46 7.53
N SER A 89 5.99 7.72 7.26
CA SER A 89 5.28 6.93 8.27
C SER A 89 5.89 5.56 8.52
N PHE A 90 5.93 4.68 7.53
CA PHE A 90 6.29 3.27 7.73
C PHE A 90 7.23 2.73 6.65
N LEU A 91 7.17 3.29 5.44
CA LEU A 91 7.95 2.79 4.30
C LEU A 91 9.32 3.46 4.29
N ASN A 92 10.36 2.74 4.73
CA ASN A 92 11.72 3.27 4.77
C ASN A 92 12.64 2.68 3.69
N ASP A 93 12.29 1.50 3.19
CA ASP A 93 13.02 0.84 2.12
C ASP A 93 12.26 0.99 0.80
N PHE A 94 13.00 1.20 -0.29
CA PHE A 94 12.41 1.55 -1.56
C PHE A 94 13.06 0.79 -2.70
N GLU A 95 12.25 -0.02 -3.36
CA GLU A 95 12.62 -0.63 -4.64
C GLU A 95 12.26 0.29 -5.81
N SER A 96 12.80 -0.04 -6.99
CA SER A 96 12.44 0.63 -8.23
C SER A 96 10.98 0.40 -8.57
N ILE A 97 10.26 1.48 -8.88
CA ILE A 97 8.84 1.44 -9.25
C ILE A 97 8.76 1.62 -10.77
N SER A 98 7.99 0.77 -11.44
CA SER A 98 7.78 0.85 -12.89
C SER A 98 6.35 1.32 -13.22
N ILE A 99 6.19 1.92 -14.40
CA ILE A 99 4.86 2.32 -14.91
C ILE A 99 3.96 1.11 -15.11
N LYS A 100 4.53 -0.06 -15.41
CA LYS A 100 3.79 -1.33 -15.55
C LYS A 100 2.97 -1.63 -14.30
N MET A 101 3.54 -1.41 -13.12
CA MET A 101 2.84 -1.70 -11.86
C MET A 101 1.59 -0.86 -11.66
N ALA A 102 1.60 0.41 -12.10
CA ALA A 102 0.41 1.25 -12.09
C ALA A 102 -0.66 0.75 -13.07
N LYS A 103 -0.23 0.26 -14.25
CA LYS A 103 -1.13 -0.33 -15.25
C LYS A 103 -1.77 -1.61 -14.74
N ASP A 104 -0.98 -2.51 -14.14
CA ASP A 104 -1.45 -3.78 -13.59
C ASP A 104 -2.45 -3.53 -12.46
N GLN A 105 -2.25 -2.49 -11.65
CA GLN A 105 -3.18 -2.03 -10.61
C GLN A 105 -4.40 -1.25 -11.13
N ASN A 106 -4.62 -1.23 -12.45
CA ASN A 106 -5.72 -0.52 -13.11
C ASN A 106 -5.80 0.98 -12.79
N LEU A 107 -4.65 1.62 -12.52
CA LEU A 107 -4.59 3.07 -12.29
C LEU A 107 -4.43 3.83 -13.62
N PRO A 108 -5.06 5.02 -13.73
CA PRO A 108 -4.90 5.85 -14.92
C PRO A 108 -3.46 6.33 -15.05
N LEU A 109 -2.87 6.19 -16.24
CA LEU A 109 -1.46 6.54 -16.52
C LEU A 109 -1.18 8.05 -16.57
N ASN A 110 -2.07 8.89 -16.01
CA ASN A 110 -1.84 10.31 -15.88
C ASN A 110 -0.79 10.55 -14.77
N PRO A 111 0.32 11.26 -15.03
CA PRO A 111 1.35 11.56 -14.03
C PRO A 111 0.82 12.11 -12.71
N LEU A 112 -0.24 12.93 -12.73
CA LEU A 112 -0.86 13.50 -11.53
C LEU A 112 -1.55 12.45 -10.64
N LYS A 113 -1.95 11.31 -11.22
CA LYS A 113 -2.65 10.22 -10.53
C LYS A 113 -1.72 9.11 -10.04
N ILE A 114 -0.51 9.00 -10.60
CA ILE A 114 0.46 7.94 -10.27
C ILE A 114 1.74 8.46 -9.57
N SER A 115 1.94 9.78 -9.54
CA SER A 115 3.08 10.40 -8.87
C SER A 115 2.74 10.86 -7.46
N GLY A 116 3.66 10.64 -6.53
CA GLY A 116 3.59 11.21 -5.19
C GLY A 116 3.98 12.69 -5.19
N ILE A 117 3.80 13.34 -4.04
CA ILE A 117 4.12 14.77 -3.87
C ILE A 117 5.59 15.11 -4.15
N CYS A 118 6.48 14.11 -4.09
CA CYS A 118 7.90 14.25 -4.39
C CYS A 118 8.21 14.26 -5.91
N GLY A 119 7.18 14.18 -6.78
CA GLY A 119 7.32 14.16 -8.23
C GLY A 119 7.80 12.83 -8.82
N ARG A 120 7.99 11.79 -8.01
CA ARG A 120 8.28 10.42 -8.45
C ARG A 120 7.04 9.54 -8.35
N LEU A 121 7.06 8.38 -9.01
CA LEU A 121 6.01 7.36 -8.86
C LEU A 121 5.74 7.04 -7.38
N MET A 122 4.47 6.84 -7.05
CA MET A 122 4.01 6.57 -5.69
C MET A 122 4.59 5.26 -5.18
N CYS A 123 5.20 5.29 -3.98
CA CYS A 123 5.81 4.11 -3.38
C CYS A 123 4.80 3.06 -2.91
N CYS A 124 3.53 3.44 -2.70
CA CYS A 124 2.46 2.47 -2.43
C CYS A 124 2.24 1.51 -3.61
N LEU A 125 2.49 1.94 -4.85
CA LEU A 125 2.38 1.07 -6.03
C LEU A 125 3.27 -0.17 -5.93
N ARG A 126 4.45 -0.05 -5.32
CA ARG A 126 5.33 -1.20 -5.10
C ARG A 126 4.95 -1.99 -3.86
N TYR A 127 4.61 -1.28 -2.78
CA TYR A 127 4.23 -1.88 -1.52
C TYR A 127 3.02 -2.82 -1.66
N GLU A 128 2.03 -2.41 -2.46
CA GLU A 128 0.77 -3.14 -2.64
C GLU A 128 0.84 -4.18 -3.78
N TYR A 129 1.90 -4.17 -4.59
CA TYR A 129 1.95 -4.90 -5.85
C TYR A 129 1.86 -6.42 -5.68
N ASP A 130 2.59 -6.98 -4.72
CA ASP A 130 2.69 -8.43 -4.56
C ASP A 130 1.33 -8.99 -4.11
N THR A 131 0.71 -8.36 -3.11
CA THR A 131 -0.66 -8.68 -2.66
C THR A 131 -1.68 -8.49 -3.78
N TYR A 132 -1.55 -7.43 -4.58
CA TYR A 132 -2.44 -7.21 -5.72
C TYR A 132 -2.34 -8.36 -6.72
N GLN A 133 -1.11 -8.79 -7.04
CA GLN A 133 -0.90 -9.80 -8.05
C GLN A 133 -1.31 -11.19 -7.58
N GLU A 134 -0.98 -11.55 -6.33
CA GLU A 134 -1.45 -12.78 -5.70
C GLU A 134 -2.99 -12.86 -5.70
N PHE A 135 -3.67 -11.75 -5.40
CA PHE A 135 -5.13 -11.73 -5.45
C PHE A 135 -5.65 -11.95 -6.87
N VAL A 136 -5.12 -11.22 -7.86
CA VAL A 136 -5.59 -11.32 -9.26
C VAL A 136 -5.36 -12.72 -9.83
N ASP A 137 -4.24 -13.37 -9.50
CA ASP A 137 -3.92 -14.71 -9.98
C ASP A 137 -4.86 -15.80 -9.41
N ASN A 138 -5.41 -15.58 -8.22
CA ASN A 138 -6.31 -16.51 -7.55
C ASN A 138 -7.80 -16.17 -7.70
N ALA A 139 -8.13 -14.92 -8.03
CA ALA A 139 -9.51 -14.46 -8.11
C ALA A 139 -10.25 -15.04 -9.33
N PRO A 140 -11.56 -15.37 -9.19
CA PRO A 140 -12.38 -15.75 -10.33
C PRO A 140 -12.49 -14.62 -11.35
N GLU A 141 -12.54 -14.98 -12.64
CA GLU A 141 -12.73 -14.02 -13.73
C GLU A 141 -14.03 -13.22 -13.59
N ARG A 142 -14.01 -11.98 -14.07
CA ARG A 142 -15.23 -11.17 -14.19
C ARG A 142 -16.24 -11.86 -15.09
N GLY A 143 -17.51 -11.79 -14.69
CA GLY A 143 -18.63 -12.48 -15.33
C GLY A 143 -18.88 -13.89 -14.79
N ARG A 144 -18.03 -14.43 -13.91
CA ARG A 144 -18.28 -15.73 -13.28
C ARG A 144 -19.41 -15.64 -12.26
N LYS A 145 -20.31 -16.63 -12.26
CA LYS A 145 -21.31 -16.76 -11.21
C LYS A 145 -20.68 -17.31 -9.94
N VAL A 146 -21.15 -16.79 -8.83
CA VAL A 146 -20.68 -17.14 -7.50
C VAL A 146 -21.84 -17.23 -6.53
N LYS A 147 -21.70 -18.10 -5.53
CA LYS A 147 -22.65 -18.25 -4.43
C LYS A 147 -22.01 -17.75 -3.13
N SER A 148 -22.78 -17.03 -2.35
CA SER A 148 -22.36 -16.46 -1.06
C SER A 148 -23.48 -16.58 -0.03
N CYS A 149 -23.20 -16.21 1.22
CA CYS A 149 -24.20 -16.08 2.28
C CYS A 149 -25.32 -15.07 1.96
N HIS A 150 -25.11 -14.19 0.97
CA HIS A 150 -26.07 -13.18 0.53
C HIS A 150 -26.84 -13.58 -0.74
N GLY A 151 -26.71 -14.84 -1.16
CA GLY A 151 -27.32 -15.37 -2.37
C GLY A 151 -26.32 -15.50 -3.52
N CYS A 152 -26.84 -15.84 -4.70
CA CYS A 152 -26.05 -15.98 -5.91
C CYS A 152 -25.86 -14.62 -6.59
N GLY A 153 -24.79 -14.50 -7.35
CA GLY A 153 -24.47 -13.28 -8.07
C GLY A 153 -23.37 -13.49 -9.09
N VAL A 154 -22.97 -12.40 -9.74
CA VAL A 154 -21.92 -12.38 -10.76
C VAL A 154 -20.78 -11.47 -10.31
N VAL A 155 -19.55 -11.92 -10.48
CA VAL A 155 -18.35 -11.10 -10.19
C VAL A 155 -18.27 -9.96 -11.19
N CYS A 156 -18.37 -8.71 -10.72
CA CYS A 156 -18.29 -7.51 -11.55
C CYS A 156 -17.00 -6.71 -11.32
N GLY A 157 -16.32 -6.91 -10.19
CA GLY A 157 -15.09 -6.19 -9.87
C GLY A 157 -14.30 -6.83 -8.73
N TYR A 158 -13.22 -6.15 -8.35
CA TYR A 158 -12.23 -6.63 -7.39
C TYR A 158 -11.85 -5.52 -6.40
N GLU A 159 -11.67 -5.87 -5.14
CA GLU A 159 -11.03 -5.03 -4.12
C GLU A 159 -9.81 -5.78 -3.53
N PRO A 160 -8.67 -5.86 -4.25
CA PRO A 160 -7.56 -6.75 -3.89
C PRO A 160 -6.99 -6.51 -2.49
N LEU A 161 -6.89 -5.25 -2.06
CA LEU A 161 -6.36 -4.90 -0.72
C LEU A 161 -7.27 -5.32 0.44
N LYS A 162 -8.53 -5.66 0.17
CA LYS A 162 -9.48 -6.22 1.15
C LYS A 162 -9.66 -7.73 0.98
N GLU A 163 -8.98 -8.33 0.01
CA GLU A 163 -9.18 -9.72 -0.41
C GLU A 163 -10.65 -10.02 -0.74
N SER A 164 -11.36 -9.05 -1.34
CA SER A 164 -12.79 -9.14 -1.62
C SER A 164 -13.12 -9.03 -3.11
N LEU A 165 -14.19 -9.74 -3.50
CA LEU A 165 -14.83 -9.64 -4.81
C LEU A 165 -15.99 -8.64 -4.74
N VAL A 166 -16.15 -7.82 -5.77
CA VAL A 166 -17.39 -7.05 -5.95
C VAL A 166 -18.34 -7.91 -6.76
N VAL A 167 -19.45 -8.32 -6.14
CA VAL A 167 -20.46 -9.21 -6.70
C VAL A 167 -21.77 -8.45 -6.91
N TYR A 168 -22.33 -8.57 -8.11
CA TYR A 168 -23.68 -8.12 -8.44
C TYR A 168 -24.66 -9.25 -8.11
N LEU A 169 -25.47 -9.06 -7.07
CA LEU A 169 -26.42 -10.05 -6.57
C LEU A 169 -27.75 -10.01 -7.33
N GLU A 170 -28.54 -11.07 -7.19
CA GLU A 170 -29.86 -11.24 -7.82
C GLU A 170 -30.82 -10.07 -7.51
N ASN A 171 -30.71 -9.52 -6.30
CA ASN A 171 -31.51 -8.39 -5.83
C ASN A 171 -31.09 -7.03 -6.40
N LYS A 172 -30.26 -7.02 -7.47
CA LYS A 172 -29.74 -5.83 -8.15
C LYS A 172 -28.87 -4.94 -7.26
N THR A 173 -28.25 -5.50 -6.24
CA THR A 173 -27.28 -4.77 -5.39
C THR A 173 -25.86 -5.24 -5.64
N ARG A 174 -24.91 -4.31 -5.57
CA ARG A 174 -23.48 -4.63 -5.58
C ARG A 174 -22.98 -4.73 -4.14
N ARG A 175 -22.29 -5.82 -3.82
CA ARG A 175 -21.66 -6.00 -2.52
C ARG A 175 -20.22 -6.44 -2.65
N SER A 176 -19.40 -5.97 -1.72
CA SER A 176 -18.06 -6.49 -1.51
C SER A 176 -18.17 -7.71 -0.59
N ILE A 177 -17.73 -8.86 -1.06
CA ILE A 177 -17.77 -10.15 -0.34
C ILE A 177 -16.34 -10.70 -0.27
N PRO A 178 -15.84 -11.09 0.92
CA PRO A 178 -14.52 -11.69 1.05
C PRO A 178 -14.36 -12.92 0.16
N PHE A 179 -13.22 -13.05 -0.51
CA PHE A 179 -12.98 -14.15 -1.44
C PHE A 179 -13.13 -15.54 -0.79
N ALA A 180 -12.75 -15.67 0.48
CA ALA A 180 -12.86 -16.91 1.24
C ALA A 180 -14.31 -17.39 1.49
N GLU A 181 -15.30 -16.49 1.37
CA GLU A 181 -16.73 -16.80 1.63
C GLU A 181 -17.52 -17.08 0.34
N VAL A 182 -16.80 -17.22 -0.79
CA VAL A 182 -17.40 -17.29 -2.11
C VAL A 182 -17.17 -18.66 -2.73
N GLU A 183 -18.25 -19.33 -3.10
CA GLU A 183 -18.21 -20.56 -3.90
C GLU A 183 -18.34 -20.22 -5.38
N VAL A 184 -17.31 -20.52 -6.16
CA VAL A 184 -17.29 -20.24 -7.60
C VAL A 184 -18.04 -21.35 -8.35
N THR A 185 -19.01 -20.97 -9.17
CA THR A 185 -19.73 -21.93 -10.02
C THR A 185 -19.16 -21.94 -11.44
N ASN A 186 -19.57 -22.92 -12.26
CA ASN A 186 -19.05 -23.07 -13.62
C ASN A 186 -19.71 -22.18 -14.68
N GLU A 187 -20.69 -21.37 -14.29
CA GLU A 187 -21.48 -20.55 -15.19
C GLU A 187 -20.86 -19.16 -15.38
N ARG A 188 -20.90 -18.64 -16.61
CA ARG A 188 -20.43 -17.29 -16.95
C ARG A 188 -21.56 -16.50 -17.58
N VAL A 189 -21.62 -15.21 -17.26
CA VAL A 189 -22.54 -14.24 -17.85
C VAL A 189 -21.72 -13.10 -18.46
N GLU A 190 -22.17 -12.61 -19.61
CA GLU A 190 -21.60 -11.41 -20.21
C GLU A 190 -21.98 -10.17 -19.40
N LEU A 191 -21.02 -9.27 -19.22
CA LEU A 191 -21.23 -8.00 -18.53
C LEU A 191 -21.31 -6.87 -19.57
N ASP A 192 -22.19 -5.91 -19.31
CA ASP A 192 -22.28 -4.68 -20.07
C ASP A 192 -21.17 -3.68 -19.70
N GLU A 193 -21.17 -2.51 -20.34
CA GLU A 193 -20.19 -1.44 -20.10
C GLU A 193 -20.21 -0.89 -18.65
N PHE A 194 -21.30 -1.11 -17.91
CA PHE A 194 -21.46 -0.71 -16.52
C PHE A 194 -21.09 -1.81 -15.53
N GLY A 195 -20.70 -3.00 -16.02
CA GLY A 195 -20.38 -4.17 -15.21
C GLY A 195 -21.61 -4.88 -14.67
N GLU A 196 -22.75 -4.75 -15.34
CA GLU A 196 -24.01 -5.44 -15.03
C GLU A 196 -24.25 -6.59 -16.00
N PRO A 197 -24.94 -7.66 -15.60
CA PRO A 197 -25.26 -8.77 -16.49
C PRO A 197 -26.08 -8.28 -17.71
N SER A 198 -25.59 -8.52 -18.93
CA SER A 198 -26.21 -8.01 -20.18
C SER A 198 -27.59 -8.61 -20.49
N ASN A 199 -27.91 -9.76 -19.89
CA ASN A 199 -29.23 -10.40 -19.95
C ASN A 199 -29.82 -10.55 -18.54
N MET A 200 -30.88 -9.78 -18.25
CA MET A 200 -31.58 -9.76 -16.95
C MET A 200 -32.33 -11.06 -16.59
N ASP A 201 -32.44 -12.03 -17.51
CA ASP A 201 -33.24 -13.25 -17.33
C ASP A 201 -32.50 -14.42 -16.62
N TYR A 202 -31.22 -14.29 -16.29
CA TYR A 202 -30.37 -15.43 -15.90
C TYR A 202 -30.22 -15.70 -14.40
N VAL A 203 -31.10 -15.13 -13.59
CA VAL A 203 -31.04 -15.25 -12.14
C VAL A 203 -32.32 -15.87 -11.59
N LYS A 204 -32.61 -17.06 -12.10
CA LYS A 204 -33.58 -17.99 -11.50
C LYS A 204 -32.85 -19.31 -11.27
N MET A 205 -32.18 -19.47 -10.13
CA MET A 205 -32.00 -20.83 -9.62
C MET A 205 -33.39 -21.31 -9.20
N GLN A 206 -33.93 -22.29 -9.91
CA GLN A 206 -35.19 -22.92 -9.50
C GLN A 206 -35.03 -23.47 -8.08
N GLU A 207 -35.84 -22.95 -7.16
CA GLU A 207 -36.22 -23.68 -5.94
C GLU A 207 -36.78 -25.04 -6.37
N SER A 208 -36.01 -26.10 -6.21
CA SER A 208 -36.54 -27.45 -6.17
C SER A 208 -35.64 -28.33 -5.32
N ALA A 209 -35.92 -28.34 -4.03
CA ALA A 209 -35.75 -29.53 -3.21
C ALA A 209 -37.01 -29.64 -2.36
N GLU A 210 -38.03 -30.28 -2.95
CA GLU A 210 -39.21 -30.74 -2.24
C GLU A 210 -38.80 -31.61 -1.06
N LEU A 211 -39.42 -31.28 0.07
CA LEU A 211 -39.43 -32.06 1.28
C LEU A 211 -40.08 -33.43 0.99
N THR A 212 -39.28 -34.45 0.70
CA THR A 212 -39.76 -35.83 0.73
C THR A 212 -39.30 -36.49 2.03
N THR A 213 -40.28 -36.64 2.90
CA THR A 213 -40.23 -37.45 4.10
C THR A 213 -40.08 -38.92 3.72
N THR A 214 -38.96 -39.55 4.07
CA THR A 214 -38.97 -40.96 4.48
C THR A 214 -37.97 -41.12 5.61
N GLY A 215 -38.50 -41.46 6.79
CA GLY A 215 -37.71 -41.66 7.99
C GLY A 215 -36.97 -42.99 8.01
N LYS A 216 -35.83 -43.00 8.69
CA LYS A 216 -35.47 -44.05 9.64
C LYS A 216 -34.28 -43.60 10.49
N SER A 217 -34.53 -43.34 11.77
CA SER A 217 -33.48 -43.46 12.79
C SER A 217 -32.97 -44.91 12.81
N PRO A 218 -31.70 -45.12 13.18
CA PRO A 218 -31.51 -45.51 14.57
C PRO A 218 -30.27 -44.94 15.26
N ALA A 219 -30.46 -44.73 16.56
CA ALA A 219 -29.57 -45.07 17.66
C ALA A 219 -28.16 -44.44 17.70
N VAL A 220 -28.06 -43.44 18.57
CA VAL A 220 -26.90 -43.13 19.39
C VAL A 220 -26.36 -44.40 20.04
N LYS A 221 -25.07 -44.68 19.84
CA LYS A 221 -24.25 -45.40 20.81
C LYS A 221 -23.02 -44.57 21.13
N ASP A 222 -23.04 -44.12 22.37
CA ASP A 222 -21.95 -43.55 23.14
C ASP A 222 -20.85 -44.62 23.30
N SER A 223 -19.61 -44.26 22.99
CA SER A 223 -18.44 -45.00 23.48
C SER A 223 -17.28 -44.02 23.65
N THR A 224 -17.11 -43.64 24.90
CA THR A 224 -15.92 -43.02 25.45
C THR A 224 -14.71 -43.92 25.24
N ASP A 225 -13.59 -43.34 24.79
CA ASP A 225 -12.28 -43.77 25.29
C ASP A 225 -11.25 -42.64 25.21
N LYS A 226 -10.62 -42.41 26.37
CA LYS A 226 -9.52 -41.47 26.60
C LYS A 226 -8.22 -42.00 26.01
N LYS A 227 -7.31 -41.06 25.72
CA LYS A 227 -5.82 -41.09 25.67
C LYS A 227 -5.33 -40.39 24.39
N ASP A 228 -4.28 -39.61 24.34
CA ASP A 228 -3.29 -39.15 25.29
C ASP A 228 -2.64 -37.88 24.71
N ILE A 229 -2.08 -37.10 25.62
CA ILE A 229 -1.31 -35.88 25.42
C ILE A 229 -0.10 -36.10 24.51
N LYS A 230 0.18 -35.16 23.59
CA LYS A 230 1.54 -34.61 23.35
C LYS A 230 1.54 -33.35 22.46
N LYS A 231 1.96 -32.25 23.07
CA LYS A 231 2.42 -31.00 22.43
C LYS A 231 3.94 -31.13 22.19
N PRO A 232 4.48 -30.64 21.07
CA PRO A 232 5.56 -29.62 21.15
C PRO A 232 5.55 -28.69 19.91
N ALA A 233 6.29 -27.59 19.79
CA ALA A 233 7.12 -26.78 20.68
C ALA A 233 7.28 -25.39 20.03
N THR A 234 7.29 -24.36 20.85
CA THR A 234 7.72 -22.99 20.53
C THR A 234 9.23 -22.95 20.33
N ARG A 235 9.70 -22.23 19.31
CA ARG A 235 11.12 -21.87 19.16
C ARG A 235 11.29 -20.39 19.45
N ASP A 236 11.81 -20.11 20.63
CA ASP A 236 12.51 -18.87 20.98
C ASP A 236 13.76 -18.73 20.10
N LYS A 237 14.01 -17.50 19.62
CA LYS A 237 15.33 -17.04 19.21
C LYS A 237 15.50 -15.60 19.65
N THR A 238 16.23 -15.42 20.74
CA THR A 238 16.97 -14.20 21.07
C THR A 238 18.47 -14.51 21.13
N ASP A 239 19.21 -13.56 20.57
CA ASP A 239 20.56 -13.09 20.87
C ASP A 239 21.81 -13.94 20.61
N LYS A 240 22.57 -13.45 19.62
CA LYS A 240 24.00 -13.13 19.74
C LYS A 240 24.34 -11.93 18.85
#